data_AF-A0A1Q9PGW8-F1
#
_entry.id   AF-A0A1Q9PGW8-F1
#
_cell.length_a   1.000
_cell.length_b   1.000
_cell.length_c   1.000
_cell.angle_alpha   90.00
_cell.angle_beta   90.00
_cell.angle_gamma   90.00
#
_symmetry.space_group_name_H-M   'P 1'
#
loop_
_entity.id
_entity.type
_entity.pdbx_description
1 polymer ?
#
loop_
_entity_poly.entity_id
_entity_poly.type
_entity_poly.pdbx_seq_one_letter_code
_entity_poly.pdbx_strand_id
1 'polypeptide(L)'
;MIGQGVNNLKVGDIVASEMIKSCGNCWNCLNGHPNYCKNLDEVLFPGGFADYSLVTHSDSFKFLTALPKNISFVDGTLHETISCVL
;
A
#
# COMPACT_ATOMS: atom_id res chain seq x y z
N MET A 1 -0.68 13.93 5.77
CA MET A 1 -2.14 14.20 5.79
C MET A 1 -2.88 12.94 5.34
N ILE A 2 -4.17 12.82 5.64
CA ILE A 2 -5.00 11.69 5.18
C ILE A 2 -6.09 12.22 4.25
N GLY A 3 -6.28 11.54 3.12
CA GLY A 3 -7.30 11.88 2.14
C GLY A 3 -8.71 11.53 2.63
N GLN A 4 -9.71 12.22 2.09
CA GLN A 4 -11.12 11.91 2.35
C GLN A 4 -11.46 10.51 1.83
N GLY A 5 -12.15 9.70 2.64
CA GLY A 5 -12.53 8.33 2.29
C GLY A 5 -11.52 7.24 2.70
N VAL A 6 -10.45 7.60 3.42
CA VAL A 6 -9.57 6.65 4.10
C VAL A 6 -10.07 6.45 5.52
N ASN A 7 -10.62 5.26 5.82
CA ASN A 7 -11.24 4.97 7.12
C ASN A 7 -10.41 4.02 7.99
N ASN A 8 -9.36 3.41 7.44
CA ASN A 8 -8.56 2.37 8.08
C ASN A 8 -7.18 2.85 8.59
N LEU A 9 -6.85 4.13 8.45
CA LEU A 9 -5.58 4.73 8.88
C LEU A 9 -5.83 6.03 9.64
N LYS A 10 -4.90 6.41 10.52
CA LYS A 10 -4.87 7.72 11.18
C LYS A 10 -3.48 8.36 11.11
N VAL A 11 -3.45 9.69 11.21
CA VAL A 11 -2.19 10.44 11.24
C VAL A 11 -1.35 9.96 12.43
N GLY A 12 -0.08 9.64 12.16
CA GLY A 12 0.86 9.09 13.14
C GLY A 12 0.96 7.56 13.14
N ASP A 13 0.15 6.84 12.36
CA ASP A 13 0.39 5.43 12.12
C ASP A 13 1.72 5.22 11.39
N ILE A 14 2.47 4.20 11.82
CA ILE A 14 3.62 3.69 11.08
C ILE A 14 3.06 2.73 10.03
N VAL A 15 3.41 2.97 8.77
CA VAL A 15 2.86 2.22 7.63
C VAL A 15 3.99 1.70 6.74
N ALA A 16 3.75 0.56 6.09
CA ALA A 16 4.53 0.09 4.95
C ALA A 16 3.70 0.21 3.67
N SER A 17 4.37 0.44 2.54
CA SER A 17 3.74 0.40 1.22
C SER A 17 3.88 -0.97 0.57
N GLU A 18 2.88 -1.37 -0.18
CA GLU A 18 2.94 -2.54 -1.08
C GLU A 18 3.63 -2.17 -2.41
N MET A 19 4.01 -3.16 -3.24
CA MET A 19 4.40 -2.91 -4.65
C MET A 19 3.26 -3.23 -5.63
N ILE A 20 2.37 -4.14 -5.25
CA ILE A 20 1.28 -4.61 -6.13
C ILE A 20 0.16 -3.58 -6.16
N LYS A 21 -0.04 -2.99 -7.33
CA LYS A 21 -1.19 -2.13 -7.63
C LYS A 21 -2.37 -3.02 -8.05
N SER A 22 -3.53 -2.85 -7.40
CA SER A 22 -4.72 -3.62 -7.72
C SER A 22 -5.96 -2.74 -7.66
N CYS A 23 -6.80 -2.72 -8.70
CA CYS A 23 -7.97 -1.84 -8.71
C CYS A 23 -9.15 -2.35 -7.84
N GLY A 24 -9.02 -3.52 -7.22
CA GLY A 24 -10.04 -4.12 -6.35
C GLY A 24 -11.32 -4.61 -7.05
N ASN A 25 -11.52 -4.29 -8.33
CA ASN A 25 -12.79 -4.51 -9.03
C ASN A 25 -12.69 -5.22 -10.39
N CYS A 26 -11.48 -5.47 -10.93
CA CYS A 26 -11.32 -6.22 -12.18
C CYS A 26 -11.35 -7.74 -11.93
N TRP A 27 -11.46 -8.53 -13.01
CA TRP A 27 -11.51 -9.99 -12.93
C TRP A 27 -10.34 -10.57 -12.12
N ASN A 28 -9.11 -10.11 -12.36
CA ASN A 28 -7.94 -10.57 -11.62
C ASN A 28 -8.04 -10.23 -10.12
N CYS A 29 -8.43 -9.02 -9.75
CA CYS A 29 -8.57 -8.63 -8.34
C CYS A 29 -9.66 -9.43 -7.62
N LEU A 30 -10.82 -9.62 -8.25
CA LEU A 30 -11.95 -10.36 -7.68
C LEU A 30 -11.69 -11.87 -7.56
N ASN A 31 -10.72 -12.41 -8.32
CA ASN A 31 -10.34 -13.82 -8.30
C ASN A 31 -9.01 -14.08 -7.56
N GLY A 32 -8.55 -13.16 -6.71
CA GLY A 32 -7.36 -13.38 -5.88
C GLY A 32 -6.02 -13.29 -6.63
N HIS A 33 -6.03 -12.63 -7.79
CA HIS A 33 -4.87 -12.41 -8.65
C HIS A 33 -4.51 -10.92 -8.80
N PRO A 34 -4.42 -10.14 -7.70
CA PRO A 34 -4.22 -8.69 -7.79
C PRO A 34 -2.93 -8.28 -8.51
N ASN A 35 -1.90 -9.13 -8.48
CA ASN A 35 -0.63 -8.97 -9.19
C ASN A 35 -0.76 -8.97 -10.72
N TYR A 36 -1.86 -9.51 -11.27
CA TYR A 36 -2.17 -9.48 -12.70
C TYR A 36 -3.12 -8.34 -13.09
N CYS A 37 -3.39 -7.39 -12.18
CA CYS A 37 -4.23 -6.24 -12.49
C CYS A 37 -3.61 -5.39 -13.62
N LYS A 38 -4.40 -5.07 -14.64
CA LYS A 38 -3.97 -4.24 -15.79
C LYS A 38 -4.41 -2.77 -15.69
N ASN A 39 -5.28 -2.46 -14.74
CA ASN A 39 -5.72 -1.10 -14.49
C ASN A 39 -4.63 -0.43 -13.64
N LEU A 40 -3.77 0.34 -14.30
CA LEU A 40 -2.60 0.96 -13.70
C LEU A 40 -2.83 2.47 -13.57
N ASP A 41 -3.17 2.90 -12.37
CA ASP A 41 -3.03 4.30 -11.98
C ASP A 41 -1.65 4.53 -11.31
N GLU A 42 -1.17 5.77 -11.29
CA GLU A 42 -0.06 6.14 -10.42
C GLU A 42 -0.54 6.08 -8.96
N VAL A 43 0.10 5.21 -8.18
CA VAL A 43 -0.29 4.94 -6.79
C VAL A 43 0.69 5.57 -5.80
N LEU A 44 1.94 5.71 -6.19
CA LEU A 44 3.01 6.22 -5.35
C LEU A 44 3.84 7.19 -6.20
N PHE A 45 3.94 8.44 -5.74
CA PHE A 45 4.71 9.47 -6.41
C PHE A 45 5.35 10.43 -5.39
N PRO A 46 6.65 10.77 -5.51
CA PRO A 46 7.58 10.37 -6.56
C PRO A 46 8.21 8.97 -6.33
N GLY A 47 7.96 8.31 -5.20
CA GLY A 47 8.59 7.05 -4.82
C GLY A 47 9.16 7.08 -3.39
N GLY A 48 9.75 5.98 -2.95
CA GLY A 48 10.27 5.86 -1.57
C GLY A 48 11.56 6.64 -1.28
N PHE A 49 12.30 7.07 -2.31
CA PHE A 49 13.53 7.87 -2.17
C PHE A 49 13.23 9.37 -2.15
N ALA A 50 12.32 9.78 -1.27
CA ALA A 50 11.94 11.17 -1.04
C ALA A 50 11.50 11.35 0.42
N ASP A 51 11.61 12.57 0.95
CA ASP A 51 11.13 12.88 2.32
C ASP A 51 9.62 12.68 2.46
N TYR A 52 8.88 12.87 1.36
CA TYR A 52 7.43 12.70 1.30
C TYR A 52 7.02 12.05 -0.02
N SER A 53 6.01 11.20 0.07
CA SER A 53 5.35 10.58 -1.08
C SER A 53 3.84 10.69 -0.96
N LEU A 54 3.20 11.04 -2.07
CA LEU A 54 1.75 10.93 -2.21
C LEU A 54 1.41 9.48 -2.52
N VAL A 55 0.41 8.95 -1.80
CA VAL A 55 -0.03 7.57 -1.94
C VAL A 55 -1.54 7.52 -2.14
N THR A 56 -1.97 6.91 -3.23
CA THR A 56 -3.38 6.62 -3.48
C THR A 56 -3.81 5.49 -2.54
N HIS A 57 -4.75 5.78 -1.65
CA HIS A 57 -5.28 4.83 -0.67
C HIS A 57 -6.77 5.08 -0.45
N SER A 58 -7.56 4.02 -0.38
CA SER A 58 -9.00 4.06 -0.09
C SER A 58 -9.47 2.72 0.49
N ASP A 59 -10.74 2.66 0.90
CA ASP A 59 -11.35 1.40 1.36
C ASP A 59 -11.37 0.30 0.29
N SER A 60 -11.52 0.69 -1.00
CA SER A 60 -11.50 -0.23 -2.14
C SER A 60 -10.09 -0.52 -2.67
N PHE A 61 -9.10 0.29 -2.28
CA PHE A 61 -7.72 0.14 -2.71
C PHE A 61 -6.73 0.44 -1.59
N LYS A 62 -6.18 -0.61 -1.00
CA LYS A 62 -5.25 -0.52 0.13
C LYS A 62 -3.83 -0.74 -0.35
N PHE A 63 -3.09 0.35 -0.50
CA PHE A 63 -1.65 0.31 -0.82
C PHE A 63 -0.75 0.45 0.41
N LEU A 64 -1.32 0.87 1.54
CA LEU A 64 -0.59 1.08 2.79
C LEU A 64 -1.12 0.11 3.84
N THR A 65 -0.20 -0.52 4.56
CA THR A 65 -0.50 -1.43 5.66
C THR A 65 0.03 -0.81 6.95
N ALA A 66 -0.86 -0.61 7.93
CA ALA A 66 -0.44 -0.16 9.27
C ALA A 66 0.36 -1.28 9.95
N LEU A 67 1.55 -0.94 10.44
CA LEU A 67 2.44 -1.88 11.11
C LEU A 67 2.15 -1.94 12.62
N PRO A 68 2.34 -3.11 13.26
CA PRO A 68 2.35 -3.20 14.71
C PRO A 68 3.41 -2.29 15.33
N LYS A 69 3.10 -1.70 16.50
CA LYS A 69 3.98 -0.72 17.17
C LYS A 69 5.36 -1.26 17.58
N ASN A 70 5.51 -2.58 17.65
CA ASN A 70 6.76 -3.24 18.01
C ASN A 70 7.67 -3.52 16.81
N ILE A 71 7.26 -3.20 15.58
CA ILE A 71 8.09 -3.30 14.38
C ILE A 71 8.84 -1.99 14.18
N SER A 72 10.16 -2.07 13.98
CA SER A 72 10.98 -0.90 13.71
C SER A 72 10.75 -0.38 12.29
N PHE A 73 11.09 0.88 12.03
CA PHE A 73 11.02 1.44 10.67
C PHE A 73 11.86 0.66 9.67
N VAL A 74 13.07 0.23 10.09
CA VAL A 74 13.99 -0.52 9.23
C VAL A 74 13.40 -1.90 8.90
N ASP A 75 12.88 -2.63 9.89
CA ASP A 75 12.26 -3.93 9.64
C ASP A 75 11.00 -3.80 8.77
N GLY A 76 10.24 -2.72 8.96
CA GLY A 76 9.08 -2.41 8.13
C GLY A 76 9.41 -2.23 6.65
N THR A 77 10.64 -1.84 6.29
CA THR A 77 11.05 -1.73 4.88
C THR A 77 11.06 -3.07 4.16
N LEU A 78 11.17 -4.17 4.90
CA LEU A 78 11.21 -5.52 4.34
C LEU A 78 9.81 -6.07 4.03
N HIS A 79 8.74 -5.41 4.47
CA HIS A 79 7.36 -5.89 4.36
C HIS A 79 7.00 -6.37 2.95
N GLU A 80 7.30 -5.56 1.94
CA GLU A 80 7.03 -5.90 0.53
C GLU A 80 7.88 -7.09 0.06
N THR A 81 9.19 -7.06 0.35
CA THR A 81 10.11 -8.10 -0.10
C THR A 81 9.79 -9.46 0.51
N ILE A 82 9.33 -9.46 1.77
CA ILE A 82 8.93 -10.66 2.51
C ILE A 82 7.61 -11.21 1.94
N SER A 83 6.67 -10.34 1.56
CA SER A 83 5.40 -10.76 0.95
C SER A 83 5.58 -11.54 -0.37
N CYS A 84 6.73 -11.42 -1.02
CA CYS A 84 7.00 -12.15 -2.26
C CYS A 84 7.57 -13.55 -2.01
N VAL A 85 8.04 -13.87 -0.80
CA VAL A 85 8.78 -15.10 -0.50
C VAL A 85 8.21 -15.93 0.65
N LEU A 86 7.27 -15.38 1.42
CA LEU A 86 6.50 -16.06 2.47
C LEU A 86 5.02 -16.12 2.10
#